data_AF-A0A5Q0BIV2-F1
#
_entry.id   AF-A0A5Q0BIV2-F1
#
_cell.length_a   1.000
_cell.length_b   1.000
_cell.length_c   1.000
_cell.angle_alpha   90.00
_cell.angle_beta   90.00
_cell.angle_gamma   90.00
#
_symmetry.space_group_name_H-M   'P 1'
#
loop_
_entity.id
_entity.type
_entity.pdbx_description
1 polymer ?
#
loop_
_entity_poly.entity_id
_entity_poly.type
_entity_poly.pdbx_seq_one_letter_code
_entity_poly.pdbx_strand_id
1 'polypeptide(L)'
;MSNEPNYTAVMLLPKGGKQAWTDIMQGSTPVSNKIYTGTPIVMAISTAYADGTRVVGGVLKSENPTECNYKFMWAFDKNGNQCPFWPIDVGDHEDFYTSSLDFSLEVEGVEQEYLLNIVEADS
;
A
#
# COMPACT_ATOMS: atom_id res chain seq x y z
N MET A 1 5.27 23.57 -12.91
CA MET A 1 4.89 23.85 -11.52
C MET A 1 5.14 22.57 -10.78
N SER A 2 6.05 22.54 -9.80
CA SER A 2 6.08 21.37 -8.90
C SER A 2 4.94 21.61 -7.91
N ASN A 3 3.84 20.88 -8.07
CA ASN A 3 2.83 20.85 -7.04
C ASN A 3 3.44 20.08 -5.88
N GLU A 4 3.68 20.78 -4.77
CA GLU A 4 3.97 20.08 -3.53
C GLU A 4 2.69 19.36 -3.09
N PRO A 5 2.78 18.11 -2.63
CA PRO A 5 1.61 17.35 -2.21
C PRO A 5 0.88 18.08 -1.07
N ASN A 6 -0.45 18.10 -1.11
CA ASN A 6 -1.27 18.71 -0.06
C ASN A 6 -1.08 18.00 1.29
N TYR A 7 -0.88 16.68 1.26
CA TYR A 7 -0.75 15.85 2.45
C TYR A 7 0.41 14.86 2.33
N THR A 8 1.10 14.60 3.44
CA THR A 8 2.20 13.63 3.51
C THR A 8 2.04 12.71 4.72
N ALA A 9 2.33 11.43 4.55
CA ALA A 9 2.36 10.43 5.63
C ALA A 9 3.52 9.45 5.46
N VAL A 10 3.73 8.60 6.47
CA VAL A 10 4.75 7.56 6.48
C VAL A 10 4.11 6.20 6.72
N MET A 11 4.41 5.21 5.89
CA MET A 11 4.22 3.79 6.17
C MET A 11 5.56 3.20 6.59
N LEU A 12 5.63 2.78 7.86
CA LEU A 12 6.82 2.13 8.40
C LEU A 12 6.72 0.62 8.22
N LEU A 13 7.65 0.07 7.45
CA LEU A 13 7.85 -1.36 7.31
C LEU A 13 8.88 -1.86 8.35
N PRO A 14 8.75 -3.10 8.84
CA PRO A 14 9.79 -3.69 9.68
C PRO A 14 11.10 -3.83 8.90
N LYS A 15 12.22 -3.98 9.60
CA LYS A 15 13.54 -4.21 8.98
C LYS A 15 13.51 -5.39 8.00
N GLY A 16 14.01 -5.19 6.78
CA GLY A 16 13.94 -6.17 5.69
C GLY A 16 12.53 -6.39 5.12
N GLY A 17 11.54 -5.57 5.53
CA GLY A 17 10.16 -5.68 5.10
C GLY A 17 9.98 -5.47 3.60
N LYS A 18 10.76 -4.59 2.97
CA LYS A 18 10.69 -4.37 1.51
C LYS A 18 11.03 -5.65 0.73
N GLN A 19 12.14 -6.31 1.09
CA GLN A 19 12.52 -7.58 0.47
C GLN A 19 11.49 -8.67 0.78
N ALA A 20 11.12 -8.83 2.06
CA ALA A 20 10.20 -9.90 2.47
C ALA A 20 8.83 -9.80 1.77
N TRP A 21 8.28 -8.59 1.66
CA TRP A 21 7.00 -8.36 0.98
C TRP A 21 7.12 -8.61 -0.52
N THR A 22 8.26 -8.21 -1.14
CA THR A 22 8.55 -8.49 -2.54
C THR A 22 8.64 -10.00 -2.79
N ASP A 23 9.31 -10.76 -1.92
CA ASP A 23 9.43 -12.22 -2.04
C ASP A 23 8.07 -12.92 -1.92
N ILE A 24 7.22 -12.46 -1.01
CA ILE A 24 5.85 -12.96 -0.88
C ILE A 24 5.06 -12.61 -2.14
N MET A 25 5.15 -11.37 -2.62
CA MET A 25 4.44 -10.91 -3.83
C MET A 25 4.83 -11.73 -5.05
N GLN A 26 6.12 -11.94 -5.29
CA GLN A 26 6.64 -12.68 -6.44
C GLN A 26 6.54 -14.20 -6.29
N GLY A 27 5.99 -14.71 -5.18
CA GLY A 27 5.84 -16.14 -4.93
C GLY A 27 7.12 -16.88 -4.55
N SER A 28 8.22 -16.15 -4.31
CA SER A 28 9.49 -16.72 -3.82
C SER A 28 9.38 -17.23 -2.37
N THR A 29 8.46 -16.68 -1.59
CA THR A 29 8.09 -17.19 -0.26
C THR A 29 6.78 -17.99 -0.33
N PRO A 30 6.78 -19.29 0.03
CA PRO A 30 5.56 -20.10 0.01
C PRO A 30 4.47 -19.55 0.93
N VAL A 31 3.29 -19.30 0.37
CA VAL A 31 2.09 -18.88 1.12
C VAL A 31 1.25 -20.12 1.43
N SER A 32 0.90 -20.30 2.71
CA SER A 32 0.07 -21.42 3.17
C SER A 32 -1.21 -21.58 2.33
N ASN A 33 -1.56 -22.82 2.01
CA ASN A 33 -2.83 -23.17 1.35
C ASN A 33 -4.05 -23.04 2.28
N LYS A 34 -3.83 -22.79 3.58
CA LYS A 34 -4.90 -22.46 4.54
C LYS A 34 -5.36 -21.00 4.46
N ILE A 35 -4.59 -20.15 3.79
CA ILE A 35 -4.96 -18.76 3.54
C ILE A 35 -5.86 -18.75 2.31
N TYR A 36 -7.06 -18.17 2.43
CA TYR A 36 -7.98 -18.02 1.31
C TYR A 36 -7.49 -16.95 0.34
N THR A 37 -7.84 -17.11 -0.93
CA THR A 37 -7.61 -16.08 -1.95
C THR A 37 -8.16 -14.73 -1.50
N GLY A 38 -7.45 -13.65 -1.83
CA GLY A 38 -7.86 -12.29 -1.51
C GLY A 38 -7.67 -11.94 -0.04
N THR A 39 -7.13 -12.86 0.76
CA THR A 39 -6.76 -12.57 2.15
C THR A 39 -5.41 -11.85 2.18
N PRO A 40 -5.27 -10.77 2.98
CA PRO A 40 -3.98 -10.16 3.26
C PRO A 40 -3.00 -11.16 3.88
N ILE A 41 -1.80 -11.27 3.31
CA ILE A 41 -0.69 -12.11 3.81
C ILE A 41 0.20 -11.29 4.74
N VAL A 42 0.55 -10.08 4.30
CA VAL A 42 1.30 -9.07 5.06
C VAL A 42 0.66 -7.71 4.82
N MET A 43 0.67 -6.86 5.84
CA MET A 43 0.12 -5.51 5.75
C MET A 43 0.80 -4.53 6.71
N ALA A 44 0.77 -3.26 6.37
CA ALA A 44 1.15 -2.14 7.21
C ALA A 44 0.18 -0.99 6.97
N ILE A 45 0.16 -0.07 7.92
CA ILE A 45 -0.74 1.10 7.91
C ILE A 45 0.13 2.33 8.04
N SER A 46 -0.17 3.36 7.27
CA SER A 46 0.49 4.65 7.40
C SER A 46 0.14 5.34 8.72
N THR A 47 0.98 6.30 9.11
CA THR A 47 0.53 7.39 9.97
C THR A 47 -0.69 8.06 9.36
N ALA A 48 -1.55 8.66 10.18
CA ALA A 48 -2.64 9.46 9.66
C ALA A 48 -2.05 10.66 8.90
N TYR A 49 -2.62 10.97 7.74
CA TYR A 49 -2.47 12.27 7.10
C TYR A 49 -3.18 13.34 7.95
N ALA A 50 -2.88 14.61 7.71
CA ALA A 50 -3.42 15.72 8.51
C ALA A 50 -4.96 15.87 8.39
N ASP A 51 -5.55 15.41 7.30
CA ASP A 51 -6.99 15.32 7.07
C ASP A 51 -7.65 14.10 7.76
N GLY A 52 -6.85 13.22 8.38
CA GLY A 52 -7.27 12.00 9.03
C GLY A 52 -7.29 10.76 8.12
N THR A 53 -6.98 10.91 6.83
CA THR A 53 -6.87 9.79 5.88
C THR A 53 -5.75 8.84 6.31
N ARG A 54 -5.86 7.56 5.95
CA ARG A 54 -4.82 6.53 6.17
C ARG A 54 -4.69 5.64 4.95
N VAL A 55 -3.49 5.13 4.71
CA VAL A 55 -3.24 4.12 3.67
C VAL A 55 -2.89 2.79 4.33
N VAL A 56 -3.54 1.73 3.89
CA VAL A 56 -3.21 0.35 4.22
C VAL A 56 -2.60 -0.29 2.98
N GLY A 57 -1.42 -0.88 3.13
CA GLY A 57 -0.68 -1.50 2.03
C GLY A 57 -0.23 -2.90 2.37
N GLY A 58 -0.05 -3.74 1.36
CA GLY A 58 0.39 -5.11 1.58
C GLY A 58 0.30 -6.02 0.37
N VAL A 59 0.25 -7.31 0.65
CA VAL A 59 0.14 -8.38 -0.36
C VAL A 59 -1.11 -9.23 -0.09
N LEU A 60 -1.95 -9.42 -1.10
CA LEU A 60 -3.11 -10.31 -1.10
C LEU A 60 -2.77 -11.62 -1.82
N LYS A 61 -3.26 -12.76 -1.29
CA LYS A 61 -3.07 -14.05 -1.94
C LYS A 61 -3.75 -14.13 -3.31
N SER A 62 -3.02 -14.59 -4.32
CA SER A 62 -3.58 -14.85 -5.67
C SER A 62 -4.56 -16.02 -5.72
N GLU A 63 -5.47 -16.00 -6.69
CA GLU A 63 -6.39 -17.11 -7.04
C GLU A 63 -5.64 -18.29 -7.60
N ASN A 64 -4.58 -18.03 -8.36
CA ASN A 64 -3.79 -19.05 -9.00
C ASN A 64 -2.48 -19.27 -8.22
N PRO A 65 -2.23 -20.49 -7.68
CA PRO A 65 -0.99 -20.77 -6.96
C PRO A 65 0.27 -20.73 -7.82
N THR A 66 0.13 -20.65 -9.15
CA THR A 66 1.26 -20.48 -10.08
C THR A 66 1.52 -19.03 -10.48
N GLU A 67 0.71 -18.09 -10.00
CA GLU A 67 0.85 -16.66 -10.29
C GLU A 67 1.43 -15.91 -9.08
N CYS A 68 1.93 -14.70 -9.36
CA CYS A 68 2.32 -13.76 -8.32
C CYS A 68 1.11 -13.37 -7.47
N ASN A 69 1.36 -13.09 -6.19
CA ASN A 69 0.38 -12.49 -5.29
C ASN A 69 0.20 -11.00 -5.62
N TYR A 70 -0.92 -10.42 -5.22
CA TYR A 70 -1.29 -9.07 -5.61
C TYR A 70 -0.80 -8.04 -4.60
N LYS A 71 -0.05 -7.05 -5.07
CA LYS A 71 0.23 -5.83 -4.30
C LYS A 71 -1.03 -4.98 -4.21
N PHE A 72 -1.29 -4.40 -3.05
CA PHE A 72 -2.38 -3.46 -2.87
C PHE A 72 -1.97 -2.27 -2.01
N MET A 73 -2.64 -1.14 -2.26
CA MET A 73 -2.58 0.08 -1.48
C MET A 73 -3.99 0.70 -1.46
N TRP A 74 -4.63 0.74 -0.30
CA TRP A 74 -5.99 1.25 -0.12
C TRP A 74 -6.01 2.44 0.81
N ALA A 75 -6.69 3.51 0.39
CA ALA A 75 -6.93 4.69 1.22
C ALA A 75 -8.26 4.57 1.98
N PHE A 76 -8.24 5.04 3.22
CA PHE A 76 -9.40 5.10 4.11
C PHE A 76 -9.54 6.51 4.66
N ASP A 77 -10.76 7.03 4.68
CA ASP A 77 -11.07 8.33 5.25
C ASP A 77 -10.91 8.33 6.79
N LYS A 78 -11.06 9.52 7.40
CA LYS A 78 -11.00 9.70 8.86
C LYS A 78 -12.03 8.90 9.65
N ASN A 79 -13.09 8.40 9.00
CA ASN A 79 -14.13 7.58 9.59
C ASN A 79 -13.89 6.08 9.37
N GLY A 80 -12.82 5.71 8.66
CA GLY A 80 -12.49 4.32 8.32
C GLY A 80 -13.26 3.77 7.13
N ASN A 81 -13.96 4.60 6.36
CA ASN A 81 -14.54 4.18 5.10
C ASN A 81 -13.45 4.13 4.04
N GLN A 82 -13.42 3.07 3.25
CA GLN A 82 -12.54 3.01 2.09
C GLN A 82 -12.92 4.13 1.11
N CYS A 83 -11.95 4.95 0.72
CA CYS A 83 -12.17 6.01 -0.24
C CYS A 83 -12.63 5.38 -1.57
N PRO A 84 -13.74 5.85 -2.16
CA PRO A 84 -14.18 5.39 -3.47
C PRO A 84 -13.14 5.81 -4.53
N PHE A 85 -13.15 5.13 -5.67
CA PHE A 85 -12.14 5.16 -6.75
C PHE A 85 -10.95 4.19 -6.54
N TRP A 86 -10.31 3.83 -7.66
CA TRP A 86 -9.41 2.68 -7.76
C TRP A 86 -8.32 2.69 -6.65
N PRO A 87 -7.85 1.52 -6.20
CA PRO A 87 -6.70 1.45 -5.30
C PRO A 87 -5.57 2.33 -5.84
N ILE A 88 -4.77 2.93 -4.94
CA ILE A 88 -3.57 3.68 -5.34
C ILE A 88 -2.85 2.81 -6.37
N ASP A 89 -2.64 3.36 -7.57
CA ASP A 89 -2.11 2.57 -8.67
C ASP A 89 -0.69 2.14 -8.35
N VAL A 90 -0.53 0.84 -8.21
CA VAL A 90 0.74 0.18 -7.89
C VAL A 90 1.15 -0.78 -9.01
N GLY A 91 0.45 -0.76 -10.15
CA GLY A 91 0.71 -1.62 -11.29
C GLY A 91 2.09 -1.42 -11.89
N ASP A 92 2.58 -0.18 -11.91
CA ASP A 92 3.93 0.18 -12.38
C ASP A 92 5.04 -0.19 -11.37
N HIS A 93 4.68 -0.66 -10.18
CA HIS A 93 5.61 -0.98 -9.11
C HIS A 93 5.67 -2.49 -8.86
N GLU A 94 6.51 -3.17 -9.64
CA GLU A 94 6.76 -4.63 -9.60
C GLU A 94 7.48 -5.14 -8.33
N ASP A 95 7.70 -4.28 -7.33
CA ASP A 95 8.29 -4.62 -6.03
C ASP A 95 7.91 -3.62 -4.92
N PHE A 96 8.39 -3.81 -3.69
CA PHE A 96 8.22 -2.88 -2.56
C PHE A 96 9.44 -1.99 -2.29
N TYR A 97 10.38 -1.87 -3.25
CA TYR A 97 11.55 -1.01 -3.11
C TYR A 97 11.24 0.47 -3.32
N THR A 98 10.09 0.78 -3.92
CA THR A 98 9.52 2.13 -3.99
C THR A 98 9.61 2.84 -2.63
N SER A 99 10.18 4.05 -2.64
CA SER A 99 10.37 4.85 -1.42
C SER A 99 9.22 5.82 -1.17
N SER A 100 8.40 6.09 -2.18
CA SER A 100 7.20 6.89 -2.05
C SER A 100 6.17 6.61 -3.14
N LEU A 101 4.90 6.85 -2.85
CA LEU A 101 3.80 6.81 -3.81
C LEU A 101 3.10 8.17 -3.79
N ASP A 102 3.02 8.80 -4.96
CA ASP A 102 2.19 9.99 -5.19
C ASP A 102 0.84 9.55 -5.75
N PHE A 103 -0.25 10.10 -5.19
CA PHE A 103 -1.61 9.77 -5.63
C PHE A 103 -2.58 10.92 -5.32
N SER A 104 -3.68 10.96 -6.04
CA SER A 104 -4.77 11.91 -5.78
C SER A 104 -5.98 11.20 -5.20
N LEU A 105 -6.67 11.87 -4.27
CA LEU A 105 -8.02 11.48 -3.85
C LEU A 105 -8.99 12.64 -4.03
N GLU A 106 -10.20 12.34 -4.48
CA GLU A 106 -11.30 13.31 -4.44
C GLU A 106 -11.94 13.27 -3.05
N VAL A 107 -11.78 14.35 -2.28
CA VAL A 107 -12.38 14.51 -0.95
C VAL A 107 -13.38 15.66 -1.02
N GLU A 108 -14.66 15.36 -0.77
CA GLU A 108 -15.75 16.35 -0.79
C GLU A 108 -15.85 17.13 -2.13
N GLY A 109 -15.55 16.47 -3.27
CA GLY A 109 -15.62 17.07 -4.60
C GLY A 109 -14.40 17.91 -5.00
N VAL A 110 -13.32 17.84 -4.22
CA VAL A 110 -12.05 18.51 -4.51
C VAL A 110 -10.95 17.47 -4.59
N GLU A 111 -10.20 17.49 -5.70
CA GLU A 111 -9.00 16.66 -5.85
C GLU A 111 -7.89 17.18 -4.92
N GLN A 112 -7.31 16.28 -4.15
CA GLN A 112 -6.21 16.53 -3.22
C GLN A 112 -5.05 15.61 -3.56
N GLU A 113 -3.83 16.14 -3.58
CA GLU A 113 -2.61 15.39 -3.85
C GLU A 113 -1.99 14.88 -2.53
N TYR A 114 -1.60 13.60 -2.52
CA TYR A 114 -1.03 12.91 -1.37
C TYR A 114 0.32 12.29 -1.72
N LEU A 115 1.24 12.35 -0.76
CA LEU A 115 2.53 11.64 -0.79
C LEU A 115 2.60 10.64 0.36
N LEU A 116 2.67 9.36 0.03
CA LEU A 116 2.98 8.29 0.97
C LEU A 116 4.47 7.99 0.94
N ASN A 117 5.20 8.28 2.01
CA ASN A 117 6.58 7.81 2.17
C ASN A 117 6.60 6.38 2.73
N ILE A 118 7.33 5.48 2.08
CA ILE A 118 7.48 4.08 2.48
C ILE A 118 8.90 3.90 3.04
N VAL A 119 8.98 3.81 4.35
CA VAL A 119 10.24 3.76 5.10
C VAL A 119 10.41 2.36 5.69
N GLU A 120 11.63 1.85 5.69
CA GLU A 120 11.99 0.60 6.37
C GLU A 120 12.69 0.93 7.70
N ALA A 121 12.38 0.18 8.76
CA ALA A 121 13.02 0.36 10.06
C ALA A 121 14.50 -0.07 10.03
N ASP A 122 15.38 0.73 10.66
CA ASP A 122 16.82 0.46 10.71
C ASP A 122 17.21 -0.70 11.68
N SER A 123 16.38 -0.97 12.69
CA SER A 123 16.66 -1.94 13.78
C SER A 123 15.41 -2.65 14.28
#